data_AF-A0A6P0XR79-F1
#
_entry.id   AF-A0A6P0XR79-F1
#
_cell.length_a   1.000
_cell.length_b   1.000
_cell.length_c   1.000
_cell.angle_alpha   90.00
_cell.angle_beta   90.00
_cell.angle_gamma   90.00
#
_symmetry.space_group_name_H-M   'P 1'
#
loop_
_entity.id
_entity.type
_entity.pdbx_description
1 polymer ?
#
loop_
_entity_poly.entity_id
_entity_poly.type
_entity_poly.pdbx_seq_one_letter_code
_entity_poly.pdbx_strand_id
1 'polypeptide(L)'
;MVNLTKKLLEAKDWVKVRASIDAQQSFLTWQGSVYAFIPGEPKQHLFQIVGMSVARCIPRSEGGWDFTSRELTFYLDPETGEKLDTWKNPWTDEVLPVVHVANNPVQGLFKRPMPALVDEELTTYKFDLFSSYPNPLADDPKFAEYSPQPLYQASELFKLTVPTADLQNPD
;
A
#
# COMPACT_ATOMS: atom_id res chain seq x y z
N MET A 1 -26.19 -11.17 -11.77
CA MET A 1 -25.07 -12.00 -11.27
C MET A 1 -23.82 -11.51 -11.98
N VAL A 2 -22.85 -10.96 -11.27
CA VAL A 2 -21.56 -10.58 -11.87
C VAL A 2 -20.78 -11.85 -12.12
N ASN A 3 -20.48 -12.16 -13.39
CA ASN A 3 -19.80 -13.39 -13.78
C ASN A 3 -18.28 -13.19 -13.69
N LEU A 4 -17.75 -13.15 -12.46
CA LEU A 4 -16.32 -12.98 -12.21
C LEU A 4 -15.56 -14.26 -12.58
N THR A 5 -14.73 -14.17 -13.63
CA THR A 5 -13.87 -15.29 -14.04
C THR A 5 -12.45 -15.08 -13.54
N LYS A 6 -11.88 -16.06 -12.85
CA LYS A 6 -10.45 -16.03 -12.50
C LYS A 6 -9.61 -16.34 -13.74
N LYS A 7 -8.76 -15.42 -14.16
CA LYS A 7 -7.85 -15.56 -15.30
C LYS A 7 -6.41 -15.33 -14.87
N LEU A 8 -5.47 -15.95 -15.57
CA LEU A 8 -4.05 -15.65 -15.47
C LEU A 8 -3.72 -14.66 -16.58
N LEU A 9 -3.35 -13.43 -16.22
CA LEU A 9 -3.03 -12.35 -17.17
C LEU A 9 -1.51 -12.15 -17.25
N GLU A 10 -1.02 -11.65 -18.37
CA GLU A 10 0.41 -11.56 -18.65
C GLU A 10 1.10 -10.52 -17.74
N ALA A 11 2.42 -10.62 -17.60
CA ALA A 11 3.18 -9.66 -16.78
C ALA A 11 3.01 -8.21 -17.28
N LYS A 12 2.81 -8.01 -18.59
CA LYS A 12 2.51 -6.69 -19.18
C LYS A 12 1.21 -6.11 -18.63
N ASP A 13 0.17 -6.92 -18.50
CA ASP A 13 -1.13 -6.48 -17.97
C ASP A 13 -1.00 -6.07 -16.50
N TRP A 14 -0.22 -6.82 -15.72
CA TRP A 14 0.11 -6.43 -14.35
C TRP A 14 0.87 -5.11 -14.28
N VAL A 15 1.83 -4.90 -15.19
CA VAL A 15 2.56 -3.63 -15.29
C VAL A 15 1.60 -2.47 -15.56
N LYS A 16 0.68 -2.59 -16.52
CA LYS A 16 -0.30 -1.53 -16.85
C LYS A 16 -1.16 -1.09 -15.66
N VAL A 17 -1.39 -1.98 -14.69
CA VAL A 17 -2.12 -1.66 -13.45
C VAL A 17 -1.24 -0.92 -12.43
N ARG A 18 0.09 -1.08 -12.50
CA ARG A 18 1.05 -0.53 -11.54
C ARG A 18 1.76 0.72 -12.04
N ALA A 19 2.06 0.81 -13.32
CA ALA A 19 2.79 1.91 -13.96
C ALA A 19 2.71 1.83 -15.50
N SER A 20 3.34 2.79 -16.17
CA SER A 20 3.55 2.75 -17.61
C SER A 20 4.48 1.60 -18.02
N ILE A 21 4.25 1.03 -19.21
CA ILE A 21 5.04 -0.07 -19.79
C ILE A 21 6.37 0.40 -20.43
N ASP A 22 6.56 1.71 -20.58
CA ASP A 22 7.66 2.37 -21.30
C ASP A 22 8.63 3.13 -20.39
N ALA A 23 8.63 2.81 -19.09
CA ALA A 23 9.46 3.43 -18.05
C ALA A 23 9.14 4.90 -17.72
N GLN A 24 8.04 5.48 -18.23
CA GLN A 24 7.52 6.76 -17.75
C GLN A 24 7.05 6.67 -16.30
N GLN A 25 7.05 7.82 -15.62
CA GLN A 25 6.56 7.92 -14.24
C GLN A 25 5.04 7.78 -14.21
N SER A 26 4.55 7.00 -13.26
CA SER A 26 3.12 6.87 -12.97
C SER A 26 2.83 7.23 -11.53
N PHE A 27 1.74 7.96 -11.33
CA PHE A 27 1.33 8.46 -10.02
C PHE A 27 0.08 7.70 -9.58
N LEU A 28 0.10 7.20 -8.35
CA LEU A 28 -1.06 6.66 -7.68
C LEU A 28 -1.30 7.49 -6.42
N THR A 29 -2.53 7.94 -6.19
CA THR A 29 -2.91 8.69 -4.97
C THR A 29 -3.98 7.95 -4.20
N TRP A 30 -4.00 8.12 -2.87
CA TRP A 30 -5.03 7.53 -2.02
C TRP A 30 -5.44 8.47 -0.89
N GLN A 31 -6.62 8.19 -0.36
CA GLN A 31 -7.14 8.75 0.88
C GLN A 31 -7.76 7.62 1.69
N GLY A 32 -7.81 7.77 3.01
CA GLY A 32 -8.35 6.74 3.89
C GLY A 32 -8.43 7.18 5.34
N SER A 33 -8.69 6.20 6.21
CA SER A 33 -8.88 6.39 7.64
C SER A 33 -8.09 5.36 8.42
N VAL A 34 -7.49 5.79 9.53
CA VAL A 34 -6.76 4.92 10.47
C VAL A 34 -7.61 4.75 11.72
N TYR A 35 -7.83 3.50 12.11
CA TYR A 35 -8.61 3.13 13.28
C TYR A 35 -7.80 2.27 14.23
N ALA A 36 -8.03 2.44 15.53
CA ALA A 36 -7.62 1.48 16.55
C ALA A 36 -8.77 0.59 16.98
N PHE A 37 -8.44 -0.67 17.25
CA PHE A 37 -9.35 -1.69 17.75
C PHE A 37 -8.74 -2.30 19.02
N ILE A 38 -9.29 -1.92 20.18
CA ILE A 38 -8.91 -2.46 21.48
C ILE A 38 -10.02 -3.40 21.96
N PRO A 39 -9.70 -4.61 22.45
CA PRO A 39 -10.72 -5.53 22.96
C PRO A 39 -11.59 -4.90 24.05
N GLY A 40 -12.91 -4.89 23.82
CA GLY A 40 -13.88 -4.32 24.77
C GLY A 40 -14.15 -2.82 24.61
N GLU A 41 -13.43 -2.12 23.74
CA GLU A 41 -13.64 -0.70 23.46
C GLU A 41 -14.33 -0.49 22.09
N PRO A 42 -15.12 0.59 21.92
CA PRO A 42 -15.51 1.04 20.60
C PRO A 42 -14.30 1.34 19.72
N LYS A 43 -14.42 1.12 18.40
CA LYS A 43 -13.39 1.54 17.45
C LYS A 43 -13.10 3.03 17.60
N GLN A 44 -11.82 3.40 17.63
CA GLN A 44 -11.40 4.80 17.70
C GLN A 44 -10.91 5.24 16.33
N HIS A 45 -11.46 6.34 15.81
CA HIS A 45 -10.97 6.97 14.58
C HIS A 45 -9.79 7.86 14.94
N LEU A 46 -8.58 7.44 14.56
CA LEU A 46 -7.36 8.14 14.97
C LEU A 46 -6.98 9.25 13.99
N PHE A 47 -6.96 8.93 12.70
CA PHE A 47 -6.46 9.83 11.67
C PHE A 47 -7.24 9.65 10.38
N GLN A 48 -7.31 10.71 9.57
CA GLN A 48 -7.41 10.54 8.12
C GLN A 48 -6.02 10.40 7.53
N ILE A 49 -5.93 9.84 6.32
CA ILE A 49 -4.69 9.78 5.57
C ILE A 49 -4.89 10.28 4.15
N VAL A 50 -3.84 10.90 3.63
CA VAL A 50 -3.65 11.16 2.20
C VAL A 50 -2.25 10.71 1.82
N GLY A 51 -2.11 10.10 0.64
CA GLY A 51 -0.81 9.67 0.19
C GLY A 51 -0.69 9.57 -1.32
N MET A 52 0.54 9.37 -1.75
CA MET A 52 0.89 9.17 -3.14
C MET A 52 2.07 8.24 -3.29
N SER A 53 2.11 7.55 -4.42
CA SER A 53 3.24 6.75 -4.90
C SER A 53 3.62 7.21 -6.29
N VAL A 54 4.92 7.29 -6.55
CA VAL A 54 5.48 7.47 -7.88
C VAL A 54 6.22 6.20 -8.25
N ALA A 55 5.81 5.57 -9.36
CA ALA A 55 6.34 4.29 -9.82
C ALA A 55 6.90 4.38 -11.24
N ARG A 56 7.84 3.51 -11.55
CA ARG A 56 8.34 3.23 -12.90
C ARG A 56 8.48 1.73 -13.08
N CYS A 57 8.09 1.23 -14.25
CA CYS A 57 8.38 -0.13 -14.70
C CYS A 57 9.33 -0.07 -15.90
N ILE A 58 10.57 -0.50 -15.71
CA ILE A 58 11.63 -0.41 -16.71
C ILE A 58 11.70 -1.73 -17.48
N PRO A 59 11.41 -1.77 -18.80
CA PRO A 59 11.43 -3.01 -19.56
C PRO A 59 12.85 -3.57 -19.66
N ARG A 60 12.97 -4.89 -19.53
CA ARG A 60 14.24 -5.61 -19.66
C ARG A 60 14.39 -6.27 -21.02
N SER A 61 15.62 -6.33 -21.53
CA SER A 61 15.95 -7.00 -22.80
C SER A 61 15.60 -8.49 -22.80
N GLU A 62 15.75 -9.16 -21.66
CA GLU A 62 15.47 -10.59 -21.46
C GLU A 62 14.00 -10.89 -21.06
N GLY A 63 13.13 -9.88 -21.19
CA GLY A 63 11.72 -9.93 -20.83
C GLY A 63 11.44 -9.67 -19.35
N GLY A 64 10.32 -9.01 -19.09
CA GLY A 64 9.90 -8.55 -17.76
C GLY A 64 10.21 -7.06 -17.54
N TRP A 65 9.86 -6.56 -16.35
CA TRP A 65 10.05 -5.17 -15.96
C TRP A 65 10.64 -5.04 -14.56
N ASP A 66 11.63 -4.17 -14.40
CA ASP A 66 12.05 -3.68 -13.09
C ASP A 66 11.07 -2.65 -12.58
N PHE A 67 10.32 -3.01 -11.55
CA PHE A 67 9.47 -2.11 -10.80
C PHE A 67 10.28 -1.39 -9.75
N THR A 68 10.12 -0.07 -9.69
CA THR A 68 10.59 0.75 -8.57
C THR A 68 9.57 1.82 -8.25
N SER A 69 9.32 2.04 -6.96
CA SER A 69 8.46 3.12 -6.49
C SER A 69 8.95 3.74 -5.20
N ARG A 70 8.50 4.97 -4.93
CA ARG A 70 8.55 5.59 -3.61
C ARG A 70 7.18 6.11 -3.23
N GLU A 71 6.85 6.06 -1.95
CA GLU A 71 5.56 6.51 -1.45
C GLU A 71 5.69 7.42 -0.24
N LEU A 72 4.68 8.29 -0.12
CA LEU A 72 4.47 9.19 0.99
C LEU A 72 3.04 9.01 1.49
N THR A 73 2.84 8.96 2.81
CA THR A 73 1.51 9.07 3.44
C THR A 73 1.57 10.05 4.60
N PHE A 74 0.67 11.03 4.58
CA PHE A 74 0.48 12.00 5.65
C PHE A 74 -0.70 11.61 6.52
N TYR A 75 -0.53 11.74 7.83
CA TYR A 75 -1.60 11.59 8.82
C TYR A 75 -2.23 12.96 9.06
N LEU A 76 -3.55 12.99 9.01
CA LEU A 76 -4.37 14.18 9.09
C LEU A 76 -5.31 14.08 10.28
N ASP A 77 -5.70 15.23 10.83
CA ASP A 77 -6.72 15.33 11.86
C ASP A 77 -8.04 14.70 11.37
N PRO A 78 -8.69 13.84 12.17
CA PRO A 78 -9.87 13.11 11.73
C PRO A 78 -11.11 14.00 11.54
N GLU A 79 -11.15 15.18 12.16
CA GLU A 79 -12.27 16.12 12.09
C GLU A 79 -12.02 17.25 11.07
N THR A 80 -10.83 17.86 11.12
CA THR A 80 -10.50 19.05 10.29
C THR A 80 -9.83 18.69 8.96
N GLY A 81 -9.18 17.53 8.88
CA GLY A 81 -8.37 17.13 7.72
C GLY A 81 -7.02 17.84 7.60
N GLU A 82 -6.61 18.63 8.60
CA GLU A 82 -5.32 19.31 8.62
C GLU A 82 -4.17 18.32 8.85
N LYS A 83 -3.02 18.56 8.23
CA LYS A 83 -1.83 17.71 8.41
C LYS A 83 -1.31 17.84 9.84
N LEU A 84 -1.23 16.73 10.57
CA LEU A 84 -0.82 16.73 11.96
C LEU A 84 0.71 16.81 12.10
N ASP A 85 1.19 17.74 12.93
CA ASP A 85 2.59 17.74 13.40
C ASP A 85 2.71 17.07 14.78
N THR A 86 1.64 17.09 15.58
CA THR A 86 1.53 16.43 16.89
C THR A 86 0.20 15.73 17.07
N TRP A 87 0.15 14.69 17.88
CA TRP A 87 -1.05 13.93 18.21
C TRP A 87 -1.16 13.73 19.72
N LYS A 88 -2.35 13.91 20.28
CA LYS A 88 -2.65 13.56 21.68
C LYS A 88 -3.15 12.12 21.74
N ASN A 89 -2.39 11.25 22.38
CA ASN A 89 -2.77 9.86 22.58
C ASN A 89 -3.97 9.77 23.53
N PRO A 90 -5.12 9.20 23.11
CA PRO A 90 -6.34 9.17 23.94
C PRO A 90 -6.25 8.19 25.13
N TRP A 91 -5.24 7.32 25.17
CA TRP A 91 -5.05 6.34 26.25
C TRP A 91 -4.00 6.75 27.26
N THR A 92 -2.98 7.53 26.85
CA THR A 92 -1.88 7.98 27.74
C THR A 92 -1.90 9.47 28.04
N ASP A 93 -2.77 10.24 27.37
CA ASP A 93 -2.82 11.70 27.40
C ASP A 93 -1.54 12.42 26.91
N GLU A 94 -0.53 11.68 26.45
CA GLU A 94 0.71 12.24 25.93
C GLU A 94 0.50 12.98 24.62
N VAL A 95 1.23 14.08 24.43
CA VAL A 95 1.30 14.81 23.17
C VAL A 95 2.60 14.42 22.46
N LEU A 96 2.49 13.69 21.37
CA LEU A 96 3.61 13.08 20.65
C LEU A 96 3.78 13.70 19.26
N PRO A 97 5.03 13.85 18.76
CA PRO A 97 5.25 14.24 17.38
C PRO A 97 4.73 13.15 16.42
N VAL A 98 4.11 13.57 15.33
CA VAL A 98 3.62 12.66 14.29
C VAL A 98 4.74 12.36 13.30
N VAL A 99 5.03 11.07 13.09
CA VAL A 99 5.96 10.62 12.05
C VAL A 99 5.15 10.18 10.84
N HIS A 100 5.17 11.00 9.79
CA HIS A 100 4.55 10.64 8.51
C HIS A 100 5.33 9.54 7.78
N VAL A 101 4.66 8.82 6.88
CA VAL A 101 5.28 7.75 6.12
C VAL A 101 6.07 8.34 4.96
N ALA A 102 7.36 8.01 4.92
CA ALA A 102 8.23 8.25 3.78
C ALA A 102 9.07 6.99 3.54
N ASN A 103 8.51 6.04 2.80
CA ASN A 103 9.13 4.73 2.68
C ASN A 103 10.40 4.76 1.83
N ASN A 104 11.31 3.83 2.17
CA ASN A 104 12.40 3.47 1.29
C ASN A 104 11.86 2.93 -0.04
N PRO A 105 12.62 3.00 -1.13
CA PRO A 105 12.14 2.52 -2.42
C PRO A 105 11.66 1.07 -2.35
N VAL A 106 10.46 0.82 -2.86
CA VAL A 106 9.93 -0.53 -3.07
C VAL A 106 10.36 -0.97 -4.46
N GLN A 107 10.95 -2.16 -4.56
CA GLN A 107 11.50 -2.68 -5.80
C GLN A 107 11.04 -4.12 -6.05
N GLY A 108 10.93 -4.50 -7.32
CA GLY A 108 10.58 -5.86 -7.69
C GLY A 108 10.79 -6.16 -9.17
N LEU A 109 10.80 -7.45 -9.53
CA LEU A 109 10.86 -7.90 -10.92
C LEU A 109 9.51 -8.48 -11.33
N PHE A 110 8.83 -7.84 -12.27
CA PHE A 110 7.57 -8.30 -12.83
C PHE A 110 7.83 -9.08 -14.12
N LYS A 111 7.82 -10.41 -14.02
CA LYS A 111 8.12 -11.31 -15.17
C LYS A 111 7.09 -12.42 -15.37
N ARG A 112 6.28 -12.71 -14.36
CA ARG A 112 5.35 -13.86 -14.38
C ARG A 112 3.92 -13.38 -14.57
N PRO A 113 3.08 -14.17 -15.26
CA PRO A 113 1.64 -13.94 -15.28
C PRO A 113 1.05 -13.92 -13.86
N MET A 114 0.02 -13.11 -13.65
CA MET A 114 -0.60 -12.88 -12.34
C MET A 114 -2.11 -13.15 -12.37
N PRO A 115 -2.68 -13.83 -11.36
CA PRO A 115 -4.11 -14.09 -11.34
C PRO A 115 -4.91 -12.81 -11.10
N ALA A 116 -5.97 -12.64 -11.88
CA ALA A 116 -6.94 -11.56 -11.75
C ALA A 116 -8.37 -12.10 -11.79
N LEU A 117 -9.29 -11.36 -11.19
CA LEU A 117 -10.73 -11.54 -11.39
C LEU A 117 -11.15 -10.62 -12.53
N VAL A 118 -11.71 -11.18 -13.58
CA VAL A 118 -12.07 -10.46 -14.80
C VAL A 118 -13.58 -10.60 -15.05
N ASP A 119 -14.25 -9.48 -15.23
CA ASP A 119 -15.57 -9.40 -15.85
C ASP A 119 -15.54 -8.41 -17.03
N GLU A 120 -16.70 -8.15 -17.64
CA GLU A 120 -16.84 -7.30 -18.82
C GLU A 120 -16.42 -5.84 -18.56
N GLU A 121 -16.65 -5.34 -17.34
CA GLU A 121 -16.42 -3.94 -16.99
C GLU A 121 -15.08 -3.75 -16.27
N LEU A 122 -14.72 -4.66 -15.36
CA LEU A 122 -13.63 -4.50 -14.41
C LEU A 122 -12.71 -5.71 -14.38
N THR A 123 -11.41 -5.41 -14.26
CA THR A 123 -10.37 -6.38 -13.93
C THR A 123 -9.77 -6.02 -12.58
N THR A 124 -9.79 -6.98 -11.66
CA THR A 124 -9.26 -6.80 -10.29
C THR A 124 -8.12 -7.77 -10.01
N TYR A 125 -6.95 -7.22 -9.73
CA TYR A 125 -5.81 -7.95 -9.18
C TYR A 125 -5.87 -7.93 -7.67
N LYS A 126 -5.50 -9.06 -7.05
CA LYS A 126 -5.36 -9.20 -5.60
C LYS A 126 -3.97 -9.71 -5.29
N PHE A 127 -3.29 -9.05 -4.37
CA PHE A 127 -2.03 -9.52 -3.81
C PHE A 127 -1.95 -9.07 -2.37
N ASP A 128 -1.50 -9.98 -1.52
CA ASP A 128 -1.44 -9.75 -0.08
C ASP A 128 0.00 -9.97 0.37
N LEU A 129 0.51 -9.08 1.20
CA LEU A 129 1.83 -9.17 1.80
C LEU A 129 1.65 -9.46 3.29
N PHE A 130 2.25 -10.56 3.74
CA PHE A 130 2.26 -10.97 5.14
C PHE A 130 3.69 -10.85 5.67
N SER A 131 4.06 -9.64 6.05
CA SER A 131 5.41 -9.31 6.52
C SER A 131 5.64 -9.86 7.92
N SER A 132 6.74 -10.59 8.11
CA SER A 132 7.18 -11.10 9.40
C SER A 132 8.71 -11.09 9.43
N TYR A 133 9.30 -10.21 10.23
CA TYR A 133 10.76 -10.05 10.31
C TYR A 133 11.20 -9.56 11.69
N PRO A 134 12.49 -9.71 12.06
CA PRO A 134 13.01 -9.22 13.33
C PRO A 134 12.73 -7.73 13.53
N ASN A 135 12.09 -7.37 14.63
CA ASN A 135 11.81 -5.98 14.95
C ASN A 135 13.12 -5.27 15.30
N PRO A 136 13.56 -4.26 14.52
CA PRO A 136 14.81 -3.57 14.79
C PRO A 136 14.79 -2.74 16.09
N LEU A 137 13.62 -2.52 16.69
CA LEU A 137 13.44 -1.73 17.90
C LEU A 137 13.33 -2.58 19.18
N ALA A 138 13.26 -3.91 19.07
CA ALA A 138 12.92 -4.78 20.19
C ALA A 138 13.94 -4.72 21.34
N ASP A 139 15.22 -4.66 21.00
CA ASP A 139 16.33 -4.69 21.98
C ASP A 139 16.77 -3.30 22.44
N ASP A 140 16.18 -2.22 21.91
CA ASP A 140 16.50 -0.85 22.31
C ASP A 140 15.70 -0.48 23.58
N PRO A 141 16.38 -0.25 24.73
CA PRO A 141 15.70 0.08 25.98
C PRO A 141 14.80 1.32 25.89
N LYS A 142 15.07 2.24 24.94
CA LYS A 142 14.24 3.42 24.71
C LYS A 142 12.82 3.07 24.24
N PHE A 143 12.66 1.95 23.53
CA PHE A 143 11.39 1.54 22.92
C PHE A 143 10.75 0.35 23.62
N ALA A 144 11.30 -0.12 24.75
CA ALA A 144 10.83 -1.29 25.47
C ALA A 144 9.36 -1.21 25.89
N GLU A 145 8.83 -0.02 26.18
CA GLU A 145 7.40 0.16 26.53
C GLU A 145 6.46 0.13 25.31
N TYR A 146 6.97 0.43 24.11
CA TYR A 146 6.15 0.66 22.92
C TYR A 146 6.26 -0.46 21.86
N SER A 147 7.43 -1.09 21.74
CA SER A 147 7.72 -2.10 20.73
C SER A 147 8.64 -3.23 21.23
N PRO A 148 8.35 -3.87 22.39
CA PRO A 148 9.23 -4.89 22.97
C PRO A 148 9.28 -6.23 22.21
N GLN A 149 8.40 -6.44 21.24
CA GLN A 149 8.21 -7.72 20.60
C GLN A 149 9.36 -8.00 19.64
N PRO A 150 9.96 -9.21 19.66
CA PRO A 150 11.13 -9.53 18.83
C PRO A 150 10.82 -9.62 17.33
N LEU A 151 9.54 -9.79 16.97
CA LEU A 151 9.08 -9.87 15.59
C LEU A 151 8.10 -8.74 15.30
N TYR A 152 8.36 -8.03 14.21
CA TYR A 152 7.35 -7.21 13.56
C TYR A 152 6.47 -8.11 12.69
N GLN A 153 5.15 -7.91 12.77
CA GLN A 153 4.18 -8.60 11.93
C GLN A 153 3.18 -7.61 11.37
N ALA A 154 2.93 -7.68 10.07
CA ALA A 154 1.92 -6.88 9.42
C ALA A 154 1.27 -7.63 8.26
N SER A 155 0.09 -7.17 7.88
CA SER A 155 -0.62 -7.63 6.69
C SER A 155 -1.02 -6.42 5.87
N GLU A 156 -0.64 -6.43 4.60
CA GLU A 156 -1.07 -5.44 3.61
C GLU A 156 -1.88 -6.17 2.55
N LEU A 157 -3.15 -5.80 2.42
CA LEU A 157 -4.10 -6.49 1.56
C LEU A 157 -4.49 -5.57 0.40
N PHE A 158 -4.07 -5.90 -0.81
CA PHE A 158 -4.27 -5.02 -1.96
C PHE A 158 -5.33 -5.55 -2.90
N LYS A 159 -6.16 -4.62 -3.38
CA LYS A 159 -7.04 -4.81 -4.53
C LYS A 159 -6.81 -3.66 -5.48
N LEU A 160 -6.36 -3.97 -6.69
CA LEU A 160 -6.20 -2.98 -7.75
C LEU A 160 -7.21 -3.30 -8.84
N THR A 161 -8.13 -2.38 -9.05
CA THR A 161 -9.25 -2.53 -9.98
C THR A 161 -9.15 -1.47 -11.06
N VAL A 162 -9.23 -1.90 -12.31
CA VAL A 162 -9.20 -1.04 -13.50
C VAL A 162 -10.34 -1.42 -14.43
N PRO A 163 -10.80 -0.51 -15.30
CA PRO A 163 -11.67 -0.88 -16.40
C PRO A 163 -11.00 -1.95 -17.28
N THR A 164 -11.73 -3.02 -17.60
CA THR A 164 -11.22 -4.11 -18.45
C THR A 164 -10.83 -3.59 -19.83
N ALA A 165 -11.58 -2.63 -20.38
CA ALA A 165 -11.27 -2.01 -21.66
C ALA A 165 -9.92 -1.26 -21.66
N ASP A 166 -9.63 -0.49 -20.61
CA ASP A 166 -8.37 0.24 -20.49
C ASP A 166 -7.16 -0.70 -20.36
N LEU A 167 -7.34 -1.79 -19.61
CA LEU A 167 -6.31 -2.82 -19.48
C LEU A 167 -6.01 -3.49 -20.82
N GLN A 168 -7.04 -3.76 -21.63
CA GLN A 168 -6.92 -4.40 -22.94
C GLN A 168 -6.49 -3.45 -24.05
N ASN A 169 -6.49 -2.13 -23.81
CA ASN A 169 -6.02 -1.15 -24.78
C ASN A 169 -4.56 -1.46 -25.19
N PRO A 170 -4.24 -1.64 -26.48
CA PRO A 170 -2.85 -1.87 -26.90
C PRO A 170 -1.94 -0.66 -26.64
N ASP A 171 -2.52 0.54 -26.59
CA ASP A 171 -1.86 1.83 -26.35
C ASP A 171 -1.65 2.09 -24.83
#